data_AF-X1K011-F1
#
_entry.id   AF-X1K011-F1
#
_cell.length_a   1.000
_cell.length_b   1.000
_cell.length_c   1.000
_cell.angle_alpha   90.00
_cell.angle_beta   90.00
_cell.angle_gamma   90.00
#
_symmetry.space_group_name_H-M   'P 1'
#
loop_
_entity.id
_entity.type
_entity.pdbx_description
1 polymer ?
#
loop_
_entity_poly.entity_id
_entity_poly.type
_entity_poly.pdbx_seq_one_letter_code
_entity_poly.pdbx_strand_id
1 'polypeptide(L)' 'MILTAVALLKGNPHPTDEQIAEAMNGNICRCCAYPEIVAAIRRAAGQGAEVSTS' A
#
# COMPACT_ATOMS: atom_id res chain seq x y z
N MET A 1 5.00 -7.06 3.67
CA MET A 1 4.30 -6.13 2.78
C MET A 1 3.09 -6.78 2.10
N ILE A 2 3.26 -7.75 1.19
CA ILE A 2 2.12 -8.33 0.43
C ILE A 2 1.04 -8.95 1.32
N LEU A 3 1.38 -9.83 2.27
CA LEU A 3 0.37 -10.47 3.13
C LEU A 3 -0.39 -9.47 3.99
N THR A 4 0.30 -8.46 4.53
CA THR A 4 -0.33 -7.37 5.29
C THR A 4 -1.24 -6.53 4.40
N ALA A 5 -0.83 -6.21 3.17
CA ALA A 5 -1.66 -5.50 2.21
C ALA A 5 -2.91 -6.29 1.82
N VAL A 6 -2.78 -7.60 1.59
CA VAL A 6 -3.92 -8.48 1.32
C VAL A 6 -4.88 -8.53 2.51
N ALA A 7 -4.37 -8.63 3.73
CA ALA A 7 -5.19 -8.62 4.93
C ALA A 7 -5.92 -7.28 5.11
N LEU A 8 -5.21 -6.16 4.90
CA LEU A 8 -5.79 -4.81 4.92
C LEU A 8 -6.93 -4.68 3.91
N LEU A 9 -6.68 -5.02 2.64
CA LEU A 9 -7.66 -4.86 1.57
C LEU A 9 -8.87 -5.80 1.71
N LYS A 10 -8.70 -6.97 2.34
CA LYS A 10 -9.82 -7.86 2.67
C LYS A 10 -10.73 -7.28 3.76
N GLY A 11 -10.16 -6.60 4.76
CA GLY A 11 -10.93 -5.99 5.85
C GLY A 11 -11.45 -4.59 5.53
N ASN A 12 -10.72 -3.85 4.71
CA ASN A 12 -11.03 -2.50 4.28
C ASN A 12 -10.64 -2.33 2.80
N PRO A 13 -11.58 -2.52 1.86
CA PRO A 13 -11.32 -2.42 0.42
C PRO A 13 -10.89 -1.02 -0.06
N HIS A 14 -11.17 0.02 0.73
CA HIS A 14 -10.87 1.42 0.39
C HIS A 14 -10.14 2.11 1.56
N PRO A 15 -8.92 1.68 1.91
CA PRO A 15 -8.16 2.28 2.99
C PRO A 15 -7.65 3.67 2.59
N THR A 16 -7.51 4.57 3.56
CA THR A 16 -6.81 5.85 3.36
C THR A 16 -5.30 5.67 3.37
N ASP A 17 -4.55 6.67 2.91
CA ASP A 17 -3.09 6.65 2.92
C ASP A 17 -2.54 6.46 4.36
N GLU A 18 -3.13 7.11 5.37
CA GLU A 18 -2.74 6.88 6.77
C GLU A 18 -2.98 5.44 7.22
N GLN A 19 -4.11 4.84 6.83
CA GLN A 19 -4.41 3.45 7.19
C GLN A 19 -3.45 2.47 6.52
N ILE A 20 -3.04 2.75 5.28
CA ILE A 20 -2.01 1.97 4.58
C ILE A 20 -0.67 2.11 5.31
N ALA A 21 -0.26 3.32 5.65
CA ALA A 21 1.00 3.59 6.34
C ALA A 21 1.04 2.89 7.71
N GLU A 22 -0.04 2.99 8.49
CA GLU A 22 -0.14 2.35 9.80
C GLU A 22 -0.07 0.82 9.68
N ALA A 23 -0.78 0.23 8.73
CA ALA A 23 -0.72 -1.21 8.48
C ALA A 23 0.69 -1.67 8.09
N MET A 24 1.47 -0.81 7.41
CA MET A 24 2.83 -1.14 7.00
C MET A 24 3.90 -0.84 8.07
N ASN A 25 3.56 -0.15 9.16
CA ASN A 25 4.51 0.26 10.21
C ASN A 25 5.25 -0.94 10.85
N GLY A 26 4.61 -2.11 10.92
CA GLY A 26 5.21 -3.37 11.37
C GLY A 26 6.09 -4.11 10.34
N ASN A 27 6.21 -3.59 9.11
CA ASN A 27 6.96 -4.23 8.03
C ASN A 27 8.20 -3.40 7.69
N ILE A 28 9.36 -3.71 8.25
CA ILE A 28 10.57 -2.90 8.01
C ILE A 28 11.07 -3.07 6.56
N CYS A 29 11.24 -1.95 5.85
CA CYS A 29 11.86 -1.91 4.52
C CYS A 29 13.25 -1.25 4.60
N ARG A 30 14.30 -1.94 4.14
CA ARG A 30 15.67 -1.40 4.10
C ARG A 30 15.99 -0.63 2.81
N CYS A 31 15.21 -0.84 1.76
CA CYS A 31 15.43 -0.24 0.44
C CYS A 31 14.77 1.14 0.28
N CYS A 32 14.15 1.67 1.33
CA CYS A 32 13.40 2.93 1.32
C CYS A 32 12.20 2.97 0.33
N ALA A 33 11.65 1.82 -0.06
CA ALA A 33 10.58 1.71 -1.06
C ALA A 33 9.14 1.85 -0.49
N TYR A 34 8.99 2.54 0.64
CA TYR A 34 7.68 2.72 1.28
C TYR A 34 6.68 3.49 0.41
N PRO A 35 7.05 4.62 -0.24
CA PRO A 35 6.14 5.34 -1.12
C PRO A 35 5.57 4.48 -2.24
N GLU A 36 6.40 3.63 -2.85
CA GLU A 36 6.02 2.73 -3.93
C GLU A 36 5.07 1.62 -3.43
N ILE A 37 5.28 1.12 -2.21
CA ILE A 37 4.38 0.15 -1.58
C ILE A 37 3.00 0.79 -1.34
N VAL A 38 2.95 2.02 -0.83
CA VAL A 38 1.68 2.74 -0.62
C VAL A 38 0.95 2.93 -1.96
N ALA A 39 1.68 3.37 -3.00
CA ALA A 39 1.13 3.53 -4.35
C ALA A 39 0.59 2.20 -4.92
N ALA A 40 1.31 1.10 -4.73
CA ALA A 40 0.88 -0.23 -5.17
C ALA A 40 -0.42 -0.68 -4.47
N ILE A 41 -0.56 -0.40 -3.17
CA ILE A 41 -1.75 -0.73 -2.39
C ILE A 41 -2.95 0.12 -2.83
N ARG A 42 -2.75 1.43 -3.07
CA ARG A 42 -3.80 2.30 -3.64
C ARG A 42 -4.29 1.81 -4.99
N ARG A 43 -3.35 1.39 -5.86
CA ARG A 43 -3.69 0.78 -7.15
C ARG A 43 -4.50 -0.51 -6.97
N ALA A 44 -4.11 -1.37 -6.02
CA ALA A 44 -4.84 -2.60 -5.71
C ALA A 44 -6.23 -2.34 -5.11
N ALA A 45 -6.41 -1.24 -4.38
CA ALA A 45 -7.68 -0.78 -3.81
C ALA A 45 -8.63 -0.13 -4.85
N GLY A 46 -8.23 -0.04 -6.12
CA GLY A 46 -9.00 0.63 -7.17
C GLY A 46 -9.02 2.16 -7.05
N GLN A 47 -8.17 2.75 -6.21
CA GLN A 47 -8.06 4.20 -5.98
C GLN A 47 -7.06 4.85 -6.95
N GLY A 48 -7.01 4.37 -8.19
CA GLY A 48 -5.83 4.42 -9.07
C GLY A 48 -5.07 5.75 -9.15
N ALA A 49 -3.75 5.62 -9.32
CA ALA A 49 -2.97 6.56 -10.12
C ALA A 49 -2.04 5.75 -11.04
N GLU A 50 -1.94 6.27 -12.25
CA GLU A 50 -1.26 5.74 -13.42
C GLU A 50 0.22 5.64 -13.11
N VAL A 51 0.84 4.51 -13.43
CA VAL A 51 2.29 4.38 -13.32
C VAL A 51 2.85 5.28 -14.41
N SER A 52 3.45 6.41 -14.04
CA SER A 52 4.41 7.11 -14.88
C SER A 52 5.57 6.15 -15.14
N THR A 53 5.42 5.29 -16.15
CA THR A 53 6.53 4.62 -16.81
C THR A 53 7.31 5.72 -17.53
N SER A 54 8.43 6.14 -16.93
CA SER A 54 9.53 6.80 -17.62
C SER A 54 10.55 5.75 -18.03
#